data_AF-A0A9X9LKF6-F1
#
_entry.id   AF-A0A9X9LKF6-F1
#
_cell.length_a   1.000
_cell.length_b   1.000
_cell.length_c   1.000
_cell.angle_alpha   90.00
_cell.angle_beta   90.00
_cell.angle_gamma   90.00
#
_symmetry.space_group_name_H-M   'P 1'
#
loop_
_entity.id
_entity.type
_entity.pdbx_description
1 polymer ?
#
loop_
_entity_poly.entity_id
_entity_poly.type
_entity_poly.pdbx_seq_one_letter_code
_entity_poly.pdbx_strand_id
1 'polypeptide(L)'
;MEEFREKQKLQRKKTEILMDAAHKQKSLQFKKTMDAKKIYEQKCRDKDEAEQAVHRSANLVNPKQQEKLFVKLATSKTAVEDSDKTYMMHVSTLDKIREDWQSEHIKACEMFEAQECERINFFRNALWLHMNQLSQQCVTSDDMYEEVRKSLEACSIEKDIAFFVNHRKTGQTPPAPIMYENFYCPQKNTASQGKALGPNLAR
;
A
#
# COMPACT_ATOMS: atom_id res chain seq x y z
N MET A 1 9.40 -2.89 -1.02
CA MET A 1 7.97 -2.78 -1.39
C MET A 1 7.35 -4.16 -1.65
N GLU A 2 8.05 -5.03 -2.38
CA GLU A 2 7.60 -6.41 -2.64
C GLU A 2 7.44 -7.25 -1.37
N GLU A 3 8.44 -7.23 -0.48
CA GLU A 3 8.36 -7.93 0.82
C GLU A 3 7.14 -7.49 1.66
N PHE A 4 6.88 -6.18 1.72
CA PHE A 4 5.70 -5.63 2.40
C PHE A 4 4.41 -6.17 1.78
N ARG A 5 4.32 -6.21 0.45
CA ARG A 5 3.16 -6.73 -0.27
C ARG A 5 2.93 -8.22 0.01
N GLU A 6 3.97 -9.04 -0.04
CA GLU A 6 3.84 -10.48 0.21
C GLU A 6 3.49 -10.77 1.68
N LYS A 7 4.06 -10.04 2.65
CA LYS A 7 3.65 -10.13 4.06
C LYS A 7 2.16 -9.82 4.24
N GLN A 8 1.69 -8.71 3.66
CA GLN A 8 0.28 -8.30 3.73
C GLN A 8 -0.66 -9.34 3.11
N LYS A 9 -0.28 -9.89 1.95
CA LYS A 9 -1.02 -10.94 1.25
C LYS A 9 -1.12 -12.23 2.06
N LEU A 10 -0.02 -12.69 2.67
CA LEU A 10 -0.01 -13.90 3.48
C LEU A 10 -0.91 -13.77 4.71
N GLN A 11 -0.81 -12.64 5.42
CA GLN A 11 -1.60 -12.37 6.60
C GLN A 11 -3.10 -12.25 6.26
N ARG A 12 -3.45 -11.57 5.17
CA ARG A 12 -4.84 -11.47 4.67
C ARG A 12 -5.42 -12.85 4.37
N LYS A 13 -4.68 -13.66 3.60
CA LYS A 13 -5.10 -15.02 3.21
C LYS A 13 -5.34 -15.91 4.44
N LYS A 14 -4.51 -15.80 5.48
CA LYS A 14 -4.69 -16.56 6.72
C LYS A 14 -6.02 -16.22 7.40
N THR A 15 -6.34 -14.94 7.52
CA THR A 15 -7.61 -14.50 8.14
C THR A 15 -8.83 -14.86 7.29
N GLU A 16 -8.73 -14.74 5.96
CA GLU A 16 -9.80 -15.17 5.05
C GLU A 16 -10.14 -16.66 5.21
N ILE A 17 -9.13 -17.52 5.34
CA ILE A 17 -9.31 -18.97 5.56
C ILE A 17 -10.03 -19.24 6.90
N LEU A 18 -9.64 -18.56 7.98
CA LEU A 18 -10.28 -18.72 9.29
C LEU A 18 -11.75 -18.27 9.26
N MET A 19 -12.03 -17.13 8.63
CA MET A 19 -13.39 -16.62 8.50
C MET A 19 -14.27 -17.50 7.63
N ASP A 20 -13.75 -18.06 6.53
CA ASP A 20 -14.48 -19.01 5.68
C ASP A 20 -14.83 -20.29 6.46
N ALA A 21 -13.89 -20.82 7.24
CA ALA A 21 -14.15 -21.99 8.09
C ALA A 21 -15.22 -21.71 9.15
N ALA A 22 -15.12 -20.58 9.86
CA ALA A 22 -16.10 -20.18 10.86
C ALA A 22 -17.49 -19.97 10.24
N HIS A 23 -17.56 -19.35 9.05
CA HIS A 23 -18.81 -19.12 8.33
C HIS A 23 -19.47 -20.44 7.90
N LYS A 24 -18.68 -21.39 7.36
CA LYS A 24 -19.17 -22.73 6.99
C LYS A 24 -19.69 -23.50 8.20
N GLN A 25 -18.97 -23.46 9.32
CA GLN A 25 -19.39 -24.12 10.56
C GLN A 25 -20.72 -23.57 11.07
N LYS A 26 -20.86 -22.23 11.13
CA LYS A 26 -22.11 -21.56 11.52
C LYS A 26 -23.28 -21.97 10.63
N SER A 27 -23.08 -21.94 9.31
CA SER A 27 -24.12 -22.30 8.33
C SER A 27 -24.54 -23.77 8.43
N LEU A 28 -23.59 -24.68 8.64
CA LEU A 28 -23.87 -26.09 8.85
C LEU A 28 -24.67 -26.33 10.14
N GLN A 29 -24.27 -25.71 11.25
CA GLN A 29 -24.98 -25.86 12.51
C GLN A 29 -26.38 -25.24 12.45
N PHE A 30 -26.54 -24.10 11.78
CA PHE A 30 -27.83 -23.47 11.57
C PHE A 30 -28.80 -24.44 10.88
N LYS A 31 -28.36 -25.09 9.78
CA LYS A 31 -29.17 -26.10 9.08
C LYS A 31 -29.60 -27.24 10.01
N LYS A 32 -28.65 -27.83 10.75
CA LYS A 32 -28.95 -28.92 11.72
C LYS A 32 -29.98 -28.49 12.76
N THR A 33 -29.87 -27.27 13.26
CA THR A 33 -30.79 -26.71 14.26
C THR A 33 -32.19 -26.53 13.70
N MET A 34 -32.31 -26.04 12.46
CA MET A 34 -33.60 -25.90 11.78
C MET A 34 -34.24 -27.25 11.46
N ASP A 35 -33.45 -28.25 11.08
CA ASP A 35 -33.94 -29.61 10.84
C ASP A 35 -34.43 -30.26 12.16
N ALA A 36 -33.69 -30.10 13.26
CA ALA A 36 -34.12 -30.56 14.59
C ALA A 36 -35.41 -29.87 15.05
N LYS A 37 -35.54 -28.56 14.81
CA LYS A 37 -36.77 -27.80 15.08
C LYS A 37 -37.97 -28.39 14.36
N LYS A 38 -37.85 -28.66 13.05
CA LYS A 38 -38.92 -29.25 12.24
C LYS A 38 -39.34 -30.62 12.75
N ILE A 39 -38.37 -31.45 13.16
CA ILE A 39 -38.63 -32.78 13.72
C ILE A 39 -39.41 -32.64 15.02
N TYR A 40 -38.96 -31.79 15.95
CA TYR A 40 -39.65 -31.52 17.20
C TYR A 40 -41.09 -31.04 16.96
N GLU A 41 -41.29 -30.06 16.09
CA GLU A 41 -42.62 -29.56 15.73
C GLU A 41 -43.52 -30.66 15.15
N GLN A 42 -42.97 -31.56 14.35
CA GLN A 42 -43.72 -32.72 13.84
C GLN A 42 -44.10 -33.69 14.97
N LYS A 43 -43.20 -33.97 15.90
CA LYS A 43 -43.50 -34.85 17.05
C LYS A 43 -44.56 -34.26 17.97
N CYS A 44 -44.59 -32.94 18.15
CA CYS A 44 -45.67 -32.26 18.87
C CYS A 44 -47.02 -32.48 18.18
N ARG A 45 -47.10 -32.30 16.85
CA ARG A 45 -48.32 -32.60 16.08
C ARG A 45 -48.75 -34.07 16.19
N ASP A 46 -47.81 -35.01 16.05
CA ASP A 46 -48.09 -36.45 16.17
C ASP A 46 -48.67 -36.81 17.55
N LYS A 47 -48.20 -36.12 18.62
CA LYS A 47 -48.69 -36.29 19.99
C LYS A 47 -50.10 -35.71 20.15
N ASP A 48 -50.35 -34.51 19.64
CA ASP A 48 -51.68 -33.88 19.70
C ASP A 48 -52.73 -34.71 18.94
N GLU A 49 -52.36 -35.26 17.78
CA GLU A 49 -53.22 -36.18 17.03
C GLU A 49 -53.51 -37.48 17.81
N ALA A 50 -52.50 -38.04 18.49
CA ALA A 50 -52.68 -39.21 19.34
C ALA A 50 -53.59 -38.92 20.54
N GLU A 51 -53.46 -37.75 21.18
CA GLU A 51 -54.35 -37.31 22.27
C GLU A 51 -55.80 -37.15 21.79
N GLN A 52 -56.01 -36.50 20.65
CA GLN A 52 -57.34 -36.39 20.04
C GLN A 52 -57.93 -37.75 19.66
N ALA A 53 -57.12 -38.69 19.15
CA ALA A 53 -57.57 -40.03 18.82
C ALA A 53 -58.04 -40.81 20.04
N VAL A 54 -57.33 -40.70 21.18
CA VAL A 54 -57.74 -41.27 22.46
C VAL A 54 -59.06 -40.66 22.92
N HIS A 55 -59.20 -39.33 22.89
CA HIS A 55 -60.42 -38.65 23.33
C HIS A 55 -61.63 -38.99 22.45
N ARG A 56 -61.48 -38.97 21.13
CA ARG A 56 -62.57 -39.28 20.18
C ARG A 56 -63.02 -40.73 20.23
N SER A 57 -62.15 -41.65 20.64
CA SER A 57 -62.45 -43.09 20.68
C SER A 57 -62.93 -43.56 22.05
N ALA A 58 -63.05 -42.67 23.03
CA ALA A 58 -63.47 -43.00 24.38
C ALA A 58 -64.86 -43.69 24.36
N ASN A 59 -64.94 -44.88 24.94
CA ASN A 59 -66.15 -45.72 25.01
C ASN A 59 -66.73 -46.18 23.66
N LEU A 60 -66.02 -45.95 22.54
CA LEU A 60 -66.46 -46.32 21.18
C LEU A 60 -65.68 -47.48 20.57
N VAL A 61 -64.56 -47.87 21.18
CA VAL A 61 -63.67 -48.94 20.69
C VAL A 61 -63.53 -50.06 21.71
N ASN A 62 -63.13 -51.24 21.27
CA ASN A 62 -62.93 -52.37 22.17
C ASN A 62 -61.68 -52.18 23.05
N PRO A 63 -61.55 -52.93 24.17
CA PRO A 63 -60.43 -52.77 25.10
C PRO A 63 -59.04 -52.92 24.46
N LYS A 64 -58.87 -53.86 23.52
CA LYS A 64 -57.60 -54.07 22.78
C LYS A 64 -57.25 -52.88 21.89
N GLN A 65 -58.23 -52.26 21.25
CA GLN A 65 -58.03 -51.08 20.42
C GLN A 65 -57.72 -49.85 21.27
N GLN A 66 -58.39 -49.73 22.42
CA GLN A 66 -58.15 -48.65 23.38
C GLN A 66 -56.72 -48.72 23.96
N GLU A 67 -56.24 -49.91 24.31
CA GLU A 67 -54.86 -50.14 24.76
C GLU A 67 -53.84 -49.69 23.70
N LYS A 68 -54.05 -50.04 22.42
CA LYS A 68 -53.17 -49.59 21.32
C LYS A 68 -53.11 -48.06 21.20
N LEU A 69 -54.22 -47.36 21.40
CA LEU A 69 -54.24 -45.89 21.37
C LEU A 69 -53.46 -45.29 22.54
N PHE A 70 -53.57 -45.86 23.75
CA PHE A 70 -52.77 -45.44 24.90
C PHE A 70 -51.28 -45.70 24.72
N VAL A 71 -50.89 -46.85 24.15
CA VAL A 71 -49.49 -47.14 23.82
C VAL A 71 -48.96 -46.14 22.79
N LYS A 72 -49.72 -45.87 21.72
CA LYS A 72 -49.33 -44.87 20.71
C LYS A 72 -49.15 -43.49 21.34
N LEU A 73 -50.06 -43.08 22.21
CA LEU A 73 -49.95 -41.82 22.94
C LEU A 73 -48.71 -41.77 23.84
N ALA A 74 -48.43 -42.83 24.60
CA ALA A 74 -47.24 -42.92 25.45
C ALA A 74 -45.95 -42.81 24.61
N THR A 75 -45.87 -43.54 23.49
CA THR A 75 -44.73 -43.46 22.56
C THR A 75 -44.59 -42.06 21.96
N SER A 76 -45.68 -41.41 21.55
CA SER A 76 -45.61 -40.04 21.03
C SER A 76 -45.15 -39.04 22.10
N LYS A 77 -45.54 -39.21 23.37
CA LYS A 77 -45.05 -38.36 24.48
C LYS A 77 -43.54 -38.49 24.67
N THR A 78 -43.00 -39.71 24.72
CA THR A 78 -41.55 -39.94 24.79
C THR A 78 -40.83 -39.36 23.57
N ALA A 79 -41.37 -39.55 22.36
CA ALA A 79 -40.77 -39.00 21.15
C ALA A 79 -40.71 -37.46 21.14
N VAL A 80 -41.71 -36.78 21.71
CA VAL A 80 -41.66 -35.32 21.92
C VAL A 80 -40.53 -34.96 22.88
N GLU A 81 -40.44 -35.60 24.05
CA GLU A 81 -39.39 -35.32 25.03
C GLU A 81 -37.96 -35.51 24.48
N ASP A 82 -37.73 -36.57 23.70
CA ASP A 82 -36.43 -36.84 23.09
C ASP A 82 -36.08 -35.82 21.98
N SER A 83 -37.05 -35.46 21.15
CA SER A 83 -36.87 -34.46 20.10
C SER A 83 -36.69 -33.04 20.66
N ASP A 84 -37.36 -32.72 21.77
CA ASP A 84 -37.21 -31.44 22.48
C ASP A 84 -35.80 -31.28 23.04
N LYS A 85 -35.31 -32.30 23.78
CA LYS A 85 -33.92 -32.31 24.29
C LYS A 85 -32.90 -32.15 23.16
N THR A 86 -33.11 -32.85 22.05
CA THR A 86 -32.24 -32.76 20.87
C THR A 86 -32.27 -31.35 20.27
N TYR A 87 -33.47 -30.77 20.11
CA TYR A 87 -33.62 -29.41 19.60
C TYR A 87 -32.96 -28.38 20.52
N MET A 88 -33.20 -28.44 21.84
CA MET A 88 -32.56 -27.58 22.84
C MET A 88 -31.02 -27.66 22.78
N MET A 89 -30.47 -28.87 22.68
CA MET A 89 -29.03 -29.08 22.53
C MET A 89 -28.48 -28.41 21.25
N HIS A 90 -29.18 -28.55 20.13
CA HIS A 90 -28.78 -27.91 18.87
C HIS A 90 -28.85 -26.38 18.95
N VAL A 91 -29.88 -25.82 19.59
CA VAL A 91 -30.01 -24.38 19.84
C VAL A 91 -28.84 -23.87 20.69
N SER A 92 -28.54 -24.52 21.82
CA SER A 92 -27.41 -24.14 22.67
C SER A 92 -26.07 -24.22 21.94
N THR A 93 -25.87 -25.27 21.13
CA THR A 93 -24.66 -25.40 20.31
C THR A 93 -24.55 -24.30 19.25
N LEU A 94 -25.67 -23.96 18.59
CA LEU A 94 -25.70 -22.87 17.60
C LEU A 94 -25.39 -21.53 18.25
N ASP A 95 -25.89 -21.29 19.46
CA ASP A 95 -25.65 -20.08 20.24
C ASP A 95 -24.16 -19.88 20.48
N LYS A 96 -23.47 -20.92 20.96
CA LYS A 96 -22.02 -20.91 21.14
C LYS A 96 -21.26 -20.67 19.84
N ILE A 97 -21.62 -21.36 18.75
CA ILE A 97 -20.97 -21.16 17.45
C ILE A 97 -21.19 -19.75 16.91
N ARG A 98 -22.34 -19.12 17.19
CA ARG A 98 -22.61 -17.73 16.83
C ARG A 98 -21.66 -16.79 17.60
N GLU A 99 -21.48 -16.99 18.89
CA GLU A 99 -20.56 -16.20 19.72
C GLU A 99 -19.11 -16.33 19.23
N ASP A 100 -18.67 -17.58 18.98
CA ASP A 100 -17.34 -17.85 18.42
C ASP A 100 -17.14 -17.16 17.07
N TRP A 101 -18.14 -17.24 16.18
CA TRP A 101 -18.12 -16.55 14.88
C TRP A 101 -18.06 -15.03 15.04
N GLN A 102 -18.81 -14.45 15.97
CA GLN A 102 -18.81 -13.01 16.21
C GLN A 102 -17.46 -12.54 16.75
N SER A 103 -16.87 -13.27 17.69
CA SER A 103 -15.53 -13.01 18.18
C SER A 103 -14.49 -13.07 17.06
N GLU A 104 -14.53 -14.10 16.20
CA GLU A 104 -13.57 -14.23 15.10
C GLU A 104 -13.78 -13.15 14.03
N HIS A 105 -15.03 -12.76 13.76
CA HIS A 105 -15.35 -11.66 12.86
C HIS A 105 -14.76 -10.33 13.35
N ILE A 106 -14.90 -10.02 14.64
CA ILE A 106 -14.33 -8.81 15.23
C ILE A 106 -12.80 -8.82 15.08
N LYS A 107 -12.13 -9.93 15.43
CA LYS A 107 -10.68 -10.08 15.26
C LYS A 107 -10.24 -9.92 13.80
N ALA A 108 -11.01 -10.45 12.86
CA ALA A 108 -10.74 -10.29 11.43
C ALA A 108 -10.83 -8.82 11.00
N CYS A 109 -11.86 -8.09 11.45
CA CYS A 109 -12.01 -6.65 11.20
C CYS A 109 -10.83 -5.86 11.78
N GLU A 110 -10.48 -6.07 13.04
CA GLU A 110 -9.34 -5.41 13.70
C GLU A 110 -8.02 -5.69 12.95
N MET A 111 -7.82 -6.93 12.50
CA MET A 111 -6.65 -7.32 11.71
C MET A 111 -6.62 -6.56 10.37
N PHE A 112 -7.74 -6.50 9.63
CA PHE A 112 -7.81 -5.77 8.36
C PHE A 112 -7.61 -4.27 8.54
N GLU A 113 -8.15 -3.68 9.61
CA GLU A 113 -7.92 -2.28 9.96
C GLU A 113 -6.43 -2.02 10.24
N ALA A 114 -5.78 -2.88 11.02
CA ALA A 114 -4.35 -2.78 11.29
C ALA A 114 -3.53 -2.90 9.99
N GLN A 115 -3.89 -3.82 9.09
CA GLN A 115 -3.25 -3.95 7.78
C GLN A 115 -3.36 -2.68 6.94
N GLU A 116 -4.52 -2.02 6.96
CA GLU A 116 -4.74 -0.80 6.20
C GLU A 116 -3.97 0.38 6.80
N CYS A 117 -3.93 0.50 8.13
CA CYS A 117 -3.09 1.46 8.84
C CYS A 117 -1.60 1.28 8.49
N GLU A 118 -1.11 0.03 8.49
CA GLU A 118 0.27 -0.27 8.08
C GLU A 118 0.52 0.12 6.61
N ARG A 119 -0.42 -0.19 5.70
CA ARG A 119 -0.33 0.14 4.28
C ARG A 119 -0.20 1.65 4.08
N ILE A 120 -1.08 2.43 4.69
CA ILE A 120 -1.07 3.89 4.59
C ILE A 120 0.25 4.44 5.11
N ASN A 121 0.69 4.02 6.31
CA ASN A 121 1.95 4.48 6.89
C ASN A 121 3.16 4.12 6.02
N PHE A 122 3.22 2.89 5.50
CA PHE A 122 4.30 2.43 4.65
C PHE A 122 4.44 3.30 3.40
N PHE A 123 3.33 3.51 2.66
CA PHE A 123 3.38 4.31 1.43
C PHE A 123 3.67 5.78 1.70
N ARG A 124 3.06 6.37 2.73
CA ARG A 124 3.34 7.76 3.12
C ARG A 124 4.83 7.96 3.41
N ASN A 125 5.43 7.08 4.20
CA ASN A 125 6.84 7.20 4.58
C ASN A 125 7.78 6.95 3.39
N ALA A 126 7.45 5.99 2.51
CA ALA A 126 8.22 5.73 1.31
C ALA A 126 8.22 6.93 0.35
N LEU A 127 7.06 7.55 0.13
CA LEU A 127 6.94 8.75 -0.70
C LEU A 127 7.67 9.93 -0.07
N TRP A 128 7.50 10.14 1.23
CA TRP A 128 8.21 11.19 1.97
C TRP A 128 9.73 11.06 1.81
N LEU A 129 10.28 9.86 2.01
CA LEU A 129 11.71 9.61 1.83
C LEU A 129 12.16 9.88 0.41
N HIS A 130 11.38 9.44 -0.59
CA HIS A 130 11.73 9.65 -2.00
C HIS A 130 11.71 11.13 -2.38
N MET A 131 10.71 11.90 -1.94
CA MET A 131 10.65 13.35 -2.19
C MET A 131 11.80 14.10 -1.51
N ASN A 132 12.21 13.68 -0.31
CA ASN A 132 13.37 14.25 0.35
C ASN A 132 14.67 13.95 -0.41
N GLN A 133 14.82 12.73 -0.96
CA GLN A 133 15.98 12.39 -1.80
C GLN A 133 16.04 13.26 -3.06
N LEU A 134 14.92 13.46 -3.75
CA LEU A 134 14.87 14.35 -4.92
C LEU A 134 15.19 15.79 -4.55
N SER A 135 14.66 16.28 -3.42
CA SER A 135 14.96 17.63 -2.92
C SER A 135 16.45 17.80 -2.64
N GLN A 136 17.09 16.81 -2.02
CA GLN A 136 18.53 16.82 -1.77
C GLN A 136 19.34 16.83 -3.08
N GLN A 137 18.91 16.08 -4.11
CA GLN A 137 19.56 16.10 -5.43
C GLN A 137 19.47 17.48 -6.09
N CYS A 138 18.37 18.21 -5.92
CA CYS A 138 18.25 19.58 -6.43
C CYS A 138 19.27 20.50 -5.76
N VAL A 139 19.44 20.42 -4.43
CA VAL A 139 20.45 21.20 -3.69
C VAL A 139 21.85 20.87 -4.18
N THR A 140 22.19 19.58 -4.28
CA THR A 140 23.51 19.16 -4.77
C THR A 140 23.75 19.63 -6.21
N SER A 141 22.72 19.62 -7.06
CA SER A 141 22.84 20.11 -8.43
C SER A 141 23.07 21.63 -8.47
N ASP A 142 22.35 22.38 -7.63
CA ASP A 142 22.53 23.83 -7.49
C ASP A 142 23.95 24.18 -7.02
N ASP A 143 24.46 23.47 -6.01
CA ASP A 143 25.84 23.61 -5.53
C ASP A 143 26.86 23.38 -6.67
N MET A 144 26.65 22.35 -7.50
CA MET A 144 27.52 22.08 -8.64
C MET A 144 27.48 23.20 -9.69
N TYR A 145 26.31 23.78 -9.95
CA TYR A 145 26.17 24.90 -10.87
C TYR A 145 26.82 26.17 -10.32
N GLU A 146 26.76 26.39 -9.01
CA GLU A 146 27.42 27.49 -8.32
C GLU A 146 28.95 27.38 -8.42
N GLU A 147 29.54 26.19 -8.30
CA GLU A 147 30.98 26.01 -8.49
C GLU A 147 31.44 26.36 -9.92
N VAL A 148 30.64 26.02 -10.93
CA VAL A 148 30.91 26.45 -12.31
C VAL A 148 30.82 27.97 -12.43
N ARG A 149 29.83 28.61 -11.82
CA ARG A 149 29.66 30.07 -11.81
C ARG A 149 30.88 30.76 -11.19
N LYS A 150 31.30 30.34 -9.99
CA LYS A 150 32.50 30.88 -9.32
C LYS A 150 33.77 30.72 -10.16
N SER A 151 33.94 29.59 -10.84
CA SER A 151 35.06 29.37 -11.76
C SER A 151 35.06 30.37 -12.92
N LEU A 152 33.89 30.63 -13.50
CA LEU A 152 33.74 31.62 -14.57
C LEU A 152 33.96 33.06 -14.08
N GLU A 153 33.58 33.40 -12.85
CA GLU A 153 33.85 34.71 -12.24
C GLU A 153 35.35 34.98 -12.08
N ALA A 154 36.19 33.94 -11.98
CA ALA A 154 37.64 34.08 -11.95
C ALA A 154 38.27 34.34 -13.33
N CYS A 155 37.53 34.18 -14.42
CA CYS A 155 38.02 34.39 -15.78
C CYS A 155 38.19 35.90 -16.06
N SER A 156 39.42 36.32 -16.37
CA SER A 156 39.71 37.70 -16.78
C SER A 156 40.21 37.72 -18.21
N ILE A 157 39.37 38.27 -19.08
CA ILE A 157 39.67 38.43 -20.51
C ILE A 157 40.93 39.27 -20.69
N GLU A 158 41.12 40.32 -19.89
CA GLU A 158 42.29 41.19 -19.96
C GLU A 158 43.58 40.43 -19.65
N LYS A 159 43.57 39.61 -18.59
CA LYS A 159 44.73 38.78 -18.23
C LYS A 159 45.04 37.74 -19.30
N ASP A 160 44.02 37.09 -19.85
CA ASP A 160 44.19 36.08 -20.89
C ASP A 160 44.74 36.68 -22.19
N ILE A 161 44.25 37.86 -22.59
CA ILE A 161 44.77 38.58 -23.77
C ILE A 161 46.20 39.06 -23.52
N ALA A 162 46.50 39.61 -22.34
CA ALA A 162 47.85 40.03 -21.98
C ALA A 162 48.82 38.83 -21.99
N PHE A 163 48.39 37.69 -21.45
CA PHE A 163 49.14 36.43 -21.49
C PHE A 163 49.42 36.01 -22.94
N PHE A 164 48.39 36.01 -23.80
CA PHE A 164 48.52 35.67 -25.22
C PHE A 164 49.50 36.57 -25.96
N VAL A 165 49.36 37.89 -25.86
CA VAL A 165 50.24 38.86 -26.53
C VAL A 165 51.68 38.68 -26.05
N ASN A 166 51.89 38.52 -24.73
CA ASN A 166 53.24 38.34 -24.20
C ASN A 166 53.93 37.07 -24.71
N HIS A 167 53.18 35.98 -24.93
CA HIS A 167 53.71 34.72 -25.44
C HIS A 167 53.83 34.67 -26.97
N ARG A 168 53.06 35.48 -27.70
CA ARG A 168 52.98 35.41 -29.17
C ARG A 168 53.54 36.63 -29.90
N LYS A 169 53.93 37.70 -29.21
CA LYS A 169 54.51 38.89 -29.85
C LYS A 169 55.77 38.54 -30.64
N THR A 170 55.90 39.11 -31.84
CA THR A 170 57.03 38.90 -32.76
C THR A 170 58.05 40.04 -32.75
N GLY A 171 57.82 41.06 -31.94
CA GLY A 171 58.66 42.24 -31.80
C GLY A 171 57.91 43.34 -31.05
N GLN A 172 58.64 44.32 -30.52
CA GLN A 172 58.04 45.52 -29.90
C GLN A 172 58.19 46.77 -30.77
N THR A 173 59.07 46.71 -31.76
CA THR A 173 59.43 47.85 -32.58
C THR A 173 59.04 47.55 -34.02
N PRO A 174 58.22 48.40 -34.66
CA PRO A 174 58.00 48.32 -36.09
C PRO A 174 59.33 48.44 -36.85
N PRO A 175 59.45 47.83 -38.06
CA PRO A 175 60.60 48.07 -38.92
C PRO A 175 60.79 49.56 -39.20
N ALA A 176 62.04 50.03 -39.14
CA ALA A 176 62.35 51.42 -39.41
C ALA A 176 62.06 51.77 -40.89
N PRO A 177 61.54 52.99 -41.18
CA PRO A 177 61.43 53.46 -42.55
C PRO A 177 62.80 53.48 -43.24
N ILE A 178 62.86 52.99 -44.49
CA ILE A 178 64.08 53.06 -45.31
C ILE A 178 64.16 54.47 -45.89
N MET A 179 65.21 55.21 -45.52
CA MET A 179 65.46 56.56 -46.04
C MET A 179 66.31 56.48 -47.32
N TYR A 180 66.07 57.40 -48.26
CA TYR A 180 66.89 57.51 -49.46
C TYR A 180 68.30 57.99 -49.11
N GLU A 181 69.30 57.24 -49.57
CA GLU A 181 70.72 57.59 -49.43
C GLU A 181 71.33 57.84 -50.81
N ASN A 182 71.82 59.06 -51.02
CA ASN A 182 72.51 59.41 -52.26
C ASN A 182 74.00 59.05 -52.15
N PHE A 183 74.46 58.10 -52.97
CA PHE A 183 75.85 57.62 -53.01
C PHE A 183 76.89 58.75 -53.20
N TYR A 184 76.53 59.84 -53.87
CA TYR A 184 77.44 60.94 -54.20
C TYR A 184 77.36 62.13 -53.23
N CYS A 185 76.42 62.14 -52.27
CA CYS A 185 76.29 63.23 -51.30
C CYS A 185 75.86 62.70 -49.92
N PRO A 186 76.83 62.31 -49.05
CA PRO A 186 76.51 61.80 -47.72
C PRO A 186 76.09 62.96 -46.79
N GLN A 187 74.82 63.36 -46.84
CA GLN A 187 74.24 64.24 -45.82
C GLN A 187 73.88 63.44 -44.57
N LYS A 188 74.44 63.84 -43.42
CA LYS A 188 73.99 63.38 -42.11
C LYS A 188 72.65 64.03 -41.78
N ASN A 189 71.55 63.44 -42.23
CA ASN A 189 70.22 63.84 -41.77
C ASN A 189 70.05 63.42 -40.31
N THR A 190 70.25 64.37 -39.40
CA THR A 190 69.78 64.28 -38.01
C THR A 190 68.26 64.41 -37.99
N ALA A 191 67.56 63.41 -38.50
CA ALA A 191 66.14 63.26 -38.22
C ALA A 191 66.05 62.67 -36.81
N SER A 192 65.61 63.53 -35.87
CA SER A 192 65.28 63.18 -34.50
C SER A 192 64.68 61.78 -34.40
N GLN A 193 65.16 60.99 -33.43
CA GLN A 193 64.46 59.81 -32.94
C GLN A 193 63.08 60.24 -32.41
N GLY A 194 62.14 60.43 -33.32
CA GLY A 194 60.74 60.55 -32.99
C GLY A 194 60.35 59.20 -32.44
N LYS A 195 60.23 59.09 -31.12
CA LYS A 195 59.36 58.09 -30.51
C LYS A 195 58.03 58.24 -31.23
N ALA A 196 57.73 57.36 -32.16
CA ALA A 196 56.38 57.14 -32.60
C ALA A 196 55.63 56.66 -31.35
N LEU A 197 54.96 57.57 -30.66
CA LEU A 197 53.87 57.22 -29.77
C LEU A 197 52.89 56.44 -30.65
N GLY A 198 52.99 55.10 -30.58
CA GLY A 198 51.94 54.24 -31.11
C GLY A 198 50.61 54.70 -30.52
N PRO A 199 49.51 54.62 -31.28
CA PRO A 199 48.22 55.07 -30.79
C PRO A 199 47.96 54.39 -29.44
N ASN A 200 47.68 55.22 -28.44
CA ASN A 200 47.22 54.82 -27.13
C ASN A 200 45.83 54.20 -27.35
N LEU A 201 45.81 52.95 -27.84
CA LEU A 201 44.61 52.15 -27.94
C LEU A 201 44.29 51.76 -26.50
N ALA A 202 43.51 52.62 -25.86
CA ALA A 202 42.69 52.23 -24.73
C ALA A 202 41.96 50.94 -25.14
N ARG A 203 42.36 49.84 -24.52
CA ARG A 203 41.55 48.63 -24.47
C ARG A 203 41.32 48.36 -22.99
#